data_AF-A0A1B3N2S0-F1
#
_entry.id   AF-A0A1B3N2S0-F1
#
_cell.length_a   1.000
_cell.length_b   1.000
_cell.length_c   1.000
_cell.angle_alpha   90.00
_cell.angle_beta   90.00
_cell.angle_gamma   90.00
#
_symmetry.space_group_name_H-M   'P 1'
#
loop_
_entity.id
_entity.type
_entity.pdbx_description
1 polymer ?
#
loop_
_entity_poly.entity_id
_entity_poly.type
_entity_poly.pdbx_seq_one_letter_code
_entity_poly.pdbx_strand_id
1 'polypeptide(L)'
;MSNDTDLETILLGPVLENRDCGACTACCSVLTVNTPEFSKPAGTPCRHLGPILGEHSGAQGCTIHAVRPPICRTWFCAWRRVAAMPDDARPDRSGLLVSLNFVRDPRNCLEAVAFNVRATGDGDGFDEGVARTIIDSLCDQQVAVWFTDGSKKMLLHPESDVARLVISGEPAPAHLAAEVAAWRQQYAAFTQAD
;
A
#
# COMPACT_ATOMS: atom_id res chain seq x y z
N MET A 1 -2.22 17.75 1.29
CA MET A 1 -1.29 17.47 2.40
C MET A 1 -2.00 17.30 3.73
N SER A 2 -2.83 18.26 4.22
CA SER A 2 -3.62 18.03 5.45
C SER A 2 -4.72 16.98 5.25
N ASN A 3 -5.51 17.10 4.17
CA ASN A 3 -6.60 16.15 3.88
C ASN A 3 -6.11 14.69 3.69
N ASP A 4 -4.94 14.50 3.06
CA ASP A 4 -4.39 13.15 2.82
C ASP A 4 -4.01 12.46 4.14
N THR A 5 -3.41 13.20 5.07
CA THR A 5 -2.98 12.65 6.37
C THR A 5 -4.16 12.24 7.25
N ASP A 6 -5.25 13.01 7.18
CA ASP A 6 -6.49 12.72 7.88
C ASP A 6 -7.18 11.48 7.29
N LEU A 7 -7.27 11.41 5.95
CA LEU A 7 -7.86 10.26 5.26
C LEU A 7 -7.04 8.98 5.45
N GLU A 8 -5.71 9.06 5.41
CA GLU A 8 -4.85 7.93 5.74
C GLU A 8 -5.10 7.41 7.16
N THR A 9 -5.30 8.31 8.13
CA THR A 9 -5.55 7.92 9.52
C THR A 9 -6.92 7.27 9.68
N ILE A 10 -7.91 7.74 8.93
CA ILE A 10 -9.24 7.13 8.87
C ILE A 10 -9.17 5.70 8.29
N LEU A 11 -8.38 5.47 7.24
CA LEU A 11 -8.34 4.19 6.52
C LEU A 11 -7.34 3.18 7.11
N LEU A 12 -6.16 3.63 7.56
CA LEU A 12 -5.10 2.77 8.08
C LEU A 12 -5.03 2.74 9.61
N GLY A 13 -5.64 3.70 10.30
CA GLY A 13 -5.40 3.97 11.72
C GLY A 13 -4.14 4.84 11.96
N PRO A 14 -3.86 5.14 13.24
CA PRO A 14 -2.67 5.91 13.63
C PRO A 14 -1.39 5.08 13.43
N VAL A 15 -0.22 5.73 13.52
CA VAL A 15 1.06 5.02 13.57
C VAL A 15 1.16 4.27 14.90
N LEU A 16 1.47 2.98 14.84
CA LEU A 16 1.54 2.11 16.00
C LEU A 16 2.88 2.27 16.72
N GLU A 17 2.87 2.72 17.98
CA GLU A 17 4.09 2.98 18.75
C GLU A 17 4.92 1.72 19.04
N ASN A 18 4.27 0.56 19.12
CA ASN A 18 4.89 -0.73 19.45
C ASN A 18 5.45 -1.48 18.23
N ARG A 19 5.37 -0.89 17.03
CA ARG A 19 5.98 -1.45 15.82
C ARG A 19 7.15 -0.58 15.42
N ASP A 20 8.24 -1.18 14.97
CA ASP A 20 9.38 -0.45 14.43
C ASP A 20 9.90 -1.14 13.17
N CYS A 21 10.42 -0.33 12.25
CA CYS A 21 10.99 -0.84 11.02
C CYS A 21 12.19 -1.77 11.32
N GLY A 22 12.96 -1.53 12.38
CA GLY A 22 14.17 -2.31 12.67
C GLY A 22 15.08 -2.42 11.44
N ALA A 23 15.42 -3.65 11.04
CA ALA A 23 16.19 -3.95 9.83
C ALA A 23 15.41 -3.91 8.50
N CYS A 24 14.09 -3.71 8.50
CA CYS A 24 13.28 -3.71 7.28
C CYS A 24 13.60 -2.48 6.43
N THR A 25 14.01 -2.70 5.18
CA THR A 25 14.30 -1.63 4.21
C THR A 25 13.47 -1.71 2.93
N ALA A 26 12.39 -2.49 2.93
CA ALA A 26 11.59 -2.77 1.73
C ALA A 26 11.11 -1.49 1.00
N CYS A 27 10.54 -0.51 1.72
CA CYS A 27 10.08 0.74 1.10
C CYS A 27 11.22 1.55 0.47
N CYS A 28 12.45 1.46 1.02
CA CYS A 28 13.62 2.14 0.50
C CYS A 28 14.13 1.54 -0.82
N SER A 29 13.73 0.32 -1.17
CA SER A 29 14.06 -0.32 -2.45
C SER A 29 12.88 -0.29 -3.40
N VAL A 30 11.70 -0.71 -2.95
CA VAL A 30 10.53 -0.97 -3.80
C VAL A 30 9.88 0.31 -4.33
N LEU A 31 9.71 1.35 -3.49
CA LEU A 31 8.89 2.50 -3.86
C LEU A 31 9.66 3.55 -4.66
N THR A 32 8.98 4.20 -5.60
CA THR A 32 9.46 5.49 -6.13
C THR A 32 9.38 6.55 -5.04
N VAL A 33 10.39 7.41 -4.97
CA VAL A 33 10.30 8.68 -4.24
C VAL A 33 10.49 9.79 -5.26
N ASN A 34 9.63 10.79 -5.24
CA ASN A 34 9.71 11.91 -6.17
C ASN A 34 9.31 13.20 -5.46
N THR A 35 10.19 13.71 -4.60
CA THR A 35 10.03 15.04 -3.99
C THR A 35 11.18 15.95 -4.40
N PRO A 36 11.04 17.28 -4.27
CA PRO A 36 12.11 18.22 -4.61
C PRO A 36 13.43 17.94 -3.87
N GLU A 37 13.36 17.43 -2.63
CA GLU A 37 14.52 17.21 -1.76
C GLU A 37 15.18 15.84 -1.98
N PHE A 38 14.42 14.86 -2.48
CA PHE A 38 14.93 13.52 -2.72
C PHE A 38 14.07 12.78 -3.74
N SER A 39 14.73 12.18 -4.72
CA SER A 39 14.08 11.31 -5.68
C SER A 39 14.87 10.02 -5.90
N LYS A 40 14.13 8.95 -6.17
CA LYS A 40 14.66 7.66 -6.62
C LYS A 40 13.59 6.91 -7.41
N PRO A 41 13.96 6.16 -8.45
CA PRO A 41 13.04 5.26 -9.12
C PRO A 41 12.64 4.07 -8.22
N ALA A 42 11.48 3.49 -8.51
CA ALA A 42 11.05 2.21 -7.94
C ALA A 42 12.06 1.09 -8.26
N GLY A 43 12.15 0.09 -7.39
CA GLY A 43 13.08 -1.03 -7.53
C GLY A 43 14.56 -0.68 -7.32
N THR A 44 14.94 0.60 -7.29
CA THR A 44 16.32 1.02 -7.03
C THR A 44 16.54 1.23 -5.53
N PRO A 45 17.53 0.55 -4.92
CA PRO A 45 17.91 0.78 -3.54
C PRO A 45 18.23 2.25 -3.27
N CYS A 46 17.69 2.81 -2.20
CA CYS A 46 18.01 4.17 -1.79
C CYS A 46 19.51 4.30 -1.51
N ARG A 47 20.13 5.38 -2.04
CA ARG A 47 21.56 5.70 -1.86
C ARG A 47 22.02 5.86 -0.40
N HIS A 48 21.07 5.99 0.53
CA HIS A 48 21.31 6.13 1.96
C HIS A 48 21.11 4.83 2.74
N LEU A 49 20.88 3.69 2.06
CA LEU A 49 20.87 2.40 2.71
C LEU A 49 22.28 2.03 3.17
N GLY A 50 22.38 1.51 4.39
CA GLY A 50 23.60 0.96 4.94
C GLY A 50 23.99 -0.33 4.21
N PRO A 51 25.21 -0.83 4.46
CA PRO A 51 25.69 -2.06 3.83
C PRO A 51 24.78 -3.24 4.16
N ILE A 52 24.68 -4.18 3.23
CA ILE A 52 24.03 -5.47 3.41
C ILE A 52 24.86 -6.29 4.41
N LEU A 53 24.22 -6.89 5.41
CA LEU A 53 24.90 -7.71 6.41
C LEU A 53 24.85 -9.20 6.03
N GLY A 54 25.63 -9.61 5.04
CA GLY A 54 25.68 -11.01 4.58
C GLY A 54 24.50 -11.40 3.67
N GLU A 55 24.59 -12.58 3.04
CA GLU A 55 23.65 -13.00 1.97
C GLU A 55 22.19 -13.15 2.42
N HIS A 56 21.94 -13.27 3.73
CA HIS A 56 20.61 -13.50 4.30
C HIS A 56 20.13 -12.41 5.27
N SER A 57 20.86 -11.30 5.44
CA SER A 57 20.40 -10.20 6.28
C SER A 57 20.10 -8.96 5.44
N GLY A 58 19.04 -8.24 5.80
CA GLY A 58 18.73 -6.94 5.21
C GLY A 58 19.86 -5.90 5.39
N ALA A 59 19.72 -4.75 4.74
CA ALA A 59 20.62 -3.62 4.96
C ALA A 59 20.60 -3.17 6.44
N GLN A 60 21.67 -2.53 6.91
CA GLN A 60 21.75 -1.87 8.23
C GLN A 60 20.71 -0.74 8.47
N GLY A 61 19.69 -0.61 7.63
CA GLY A 61 18.75 0.50 7.65
C GLY A 61 19.33 1.75 6.98
N CYS A 62 18.78 2.92 7.30
CA CYS A 62 19.19 4.18 6.69
C CYS A 62 20.39 4.81 7.44
N THR A 63 21.49 5.10 6.74
CA THR A 63 22.70 5.72 7.31
C THR A 63 22.48 7.16 7.77
N ILE A 64 21.41 7.81 7.30
CA ILE A 64 21.01 9.16 7.69
C ILE A 64 19.69 9.16 8.47
N HIS A 65 19.38 8.09 9.21
CA HIS A 65 18.07 7.90 9.87
C HIS A 65 17.61 9.15 10.66
N ALA A 66 18.48 9.77 11.47
CA ALA A 66 18.12 10.96 12.24
C ALA A 66 17.76 12.21 11.39
N VAL A 67 18.31 12.30 10.18
CA VAL A 67 18.19 13.47 9.29
C VAL A 67 17.46 13.15 7.98
N ARG A 68 16.65 12.08 7.95
CA ARG A 68 15.92 11.65 6.73
C ARG A 68 15.10 12.79 6.10
N PRO A 69 14.94 12.80 4.76
CA PRO A 69 14.02 13.71 4.08
C PRO A 69 12.60 13.61 4.64
N PRO A 70 11.80 14.71 4.61
CA PRO A 70 10.45 14.73 5.18
C PRO A 70 9.57 13.56 4.74
N ILE A 71 9.56 13.24 3.43
CA ILE A 71 8.80 12.11 2.87
C ILE A 71 9.12 10.76 3.53
N CYS A 72 10.38 10.54 3.92
CA CYS A 72 10.81 9.30 4.60
C CYS A 72 10.55 9.31 6.12
N ARG A 73 10.13 10.44 6.69
CA ARG A 73 9.75 10.55 8.11
C ARG A 73 8.25 10.44 8.31
N THR A 74 7.47 10.91 7.34
CA THR A 74 6.01 11.00 7.44
C THR A 74 5.28 9.85 6.76
N TRP A 75 5.97 9.09 5.89
CA TRP A 75 5.38 7.94 5.23
C TRP A 75 5.53 6.66 6.04
N PHE A 76 4.45 5.88 6.15
CA PHE A 76 4.39 4.61 6.87
C PHE A 76 3.64 3.56 6.04
N CYS A 77 4.17 2.33 5.95
CA CYS A 77 3.46 1.22 5.32
C CYS A 77 2.27 0.77 6.17
N ALA A 78 1.33 0.01 5.59
CA ALA A 78 0.15 -0.44 6.32
C ALA A 78 0.50 -1.25 7.57
N TRP A 79 1.57 -2.06 7.56
CA TRP A 79 2.02 -2.79 8.75
C TRP A 79 2.36 -1.87 9.93
N ARG A 80 2.86 -0.65 9.70
CA ARG A 80 3.14 0.33 10.77
C ARG A 80 1.86 0.99 11.33
N ARG A 81 0.68 0.74 10.76
CA ARG A 81 -0.58 1.45 11.08
C ARG A 81 -1.77 0.53 11.38
N VAL A 82 -1.97 -0.51 10.58
CA VAL A 82 -3.10 -1.45 10.70
C VAL A 82 -2.83 -2.45 11.82
N ALA A 83 -3.47 -2.25 12.97
CA ALA A 83 -3.29 -3.09 14.16
C ALA A 83 -3.68 -4.56 13.94
N ALA A 84 -4.66 -4.81 13.05
CA ALA A 84 -5.14 -6.16 12.74
C ALA A 84 -4.14 -6.98 11.89
N MET A 85 -3.18 -6.36 11.22
CA MET A 85 -2.16 -7.11 10.47
C MET A 85 -1.26 -7.90 11.43
N PRO A 86 -0.91 -9.16 11.14
CA PRO A 86 0.00 -9.94 11.98
C PRO A 86 1.44 -9.39 11.90
N ASP A 87 2.29 -9.76 12.86
CA ASP A 87 3.69 -9.33 12.87
C ASP A 87 4.49 -9.87 11.67
N ASP A 88 4.12 -11.03 11.15
CA ASP A 88 4.73 -11.63 9.95
C ASP A 88 4.35 -10.89 8.67
N ALA A 89 3.35 -10.00 8.71
CA ALA A 89 3.06 -9.08 7.61
C ALA A 89 4.10 -7.95 7.46
N ARG A 90 5.13 -7.90 8.31
CA ARG A 90 6.25 -6.97 8.12
C ARG A 90 6.91 -7.24 6.76
N PRO A 91 7.23 -6.22 5.94
CA PRO A 91 7.58 -6.46 4.53
C PRO A 91 8.81 -7.33 4.28
N ASP A 92 9.84 -7.23 5.13
CA ASP A 92 11.04 -8.07 5.05
C ASP A 92 10.83 -9.52 5.53
N ARG A 93 9.68 -9.81 6.16
CA ARG A 93 9.29 -11.17 6.59
C ARG A 93 8.31 -11.81 5.61
N SER A 94 7.31 -11.05 5.18
CA SER A 94 6.27 -11.53 4.28
C SER A 94 6.67 -11.53 2.82
N GLY A 95 7.65 -10.73 2.41
CA GLY A 95 7.92 -10.44 1.00
C GLY A 95 6.86 -9.53 0.36
N LEU A 96 5.96 -8.94 1.16
CA LEU A 96 4.86 -8.08 0.70
C LEU A 96 4.92 -6.70 1.37
N LEU A 97 4.91 -5.66 0.54
CA LEU A 97 4.77 -4.27 0.98
C LEU A 97 3.37 -3.78 0.67
N VAL A 98 2.63 -3.42 1.71
CA VAL A 98 1.31 -2.79 1.57
C VAL A 98 1.39 -1.29 1.81
N SER A 99 0.90 -0.51 0.84
CA SER A 99 0.76 0.95 0.93
C SER A 99 -0.66 1.39 0.63
N LEU A 100 -1.12 2.49 1.24
CA LEU A 100 -2.30 3.21 0.78
C LEU A 100 -1.84 4.28 -0.20
N ASN A 101 -2.46 4.35 -1.37
CA ASN A 101 -2.07 5.28 -2.43
C ASN A 101 -3.24 6.20 -2.76
N PHE A 102 -2.90 7.47 -2.97
CA PHE A 102 -3.78 8.50 -3.50
C PHE A 102 -3.27 8.88 -4.89
N VAL A 103 -4.10 8.70 -5.90
CA VAL A 103 -3.75 8.98 -7.30
C VAL A 103 -4.67 10.09 -7.81
N ARG A 104 -4.09 11.24 -8.12
CA ARG A 104 -4.83 12.43 -8.58
C ARG A 104 -5.54 12.23 -9.91
N ASP A 105 -4.86 11.63 -10.87
CA ASP A 105 -5.37 11.36 -12.22
C ASP A 105 -5.43 9.85 -12.46
N PRO A 106 -6.36 9.13 -11.81
CA PRO A 106 -6.42 7.68 -11.87
C PRO A 106 -7.03 7.21 -13.20
N ARG A 107 -6.68 6.00 -13.65
CA ARG A 107 -7.21 5.44 -14.91
C ARG A 107 -8.69 5.06 -14.80
N ASN A 108 -9.15 4.82 -13.59
CA ASN A 108 -10.54 4.58 -13.22
C ASN A 108 -10.73 4.95 -11.73
N CYS A 109 -11.97 5.11 -11.27
CA CYS A 109 -12.25 5.56 -9.91
C CYS A 109 -11.59 4.68 -8.82
N LEU A 110 -11.53 3.36 -9.00
CA LEU A 110 -10.96 2.41 -8.03
C LEU A 110 -9.44 2.54 -7.85
N GLU A 111 -8.77 3.40 -8.63
CA GLU A 111 -7.35 3.74 -8.43
C GLU A 111 -7.12 5.05 -7.67
N ALA A 112 -8.17 5.87 -7.47
CA ALA A 112 -8.06 7.17 -6.81
C ALA A 112 -7.55 7.04 -5.37
N VAL A 113 -8.13 6.11 -4.62
CA VAL A 113 -7.71 5.71 -3.26
C VAL A 113 -7.70 4.21 -3.22
N ALA A 114 -6.53 3.61 -2.97
CA ALA A 114 -6.42 2.17 -3.00
C ALA A 114 -5.24 1.61 -2.18
N PHE A 115 -5.46 0.46 -1.57
CA PHE A 115 -4.37 -0.37 -1.07
C PHE A 115 -3.61 -0.98 -2.24
N ASN A 116 -2.29 -0.93 -2.17
CA ASN A 116 -1.39 -1.54 -3.12
C ASN A 116 -0.51 -2.53 -2.38
N VAL A 117 -0.74 -3.82 -2.64
CA VAL A 117 0.09 -4.93 -2.20
C VAL A 117 1.16 -5.16 -3.26
N ARG A 118 2.43 -5.08 -2.87
CA ARG A 118 3.58 -5.21 -3.78
C ARG A 118 4.50 -6.32 -3.33
N ALA A 119 4.89 -7.21 -4.22
CA ALA A 119 6.01 -8.11 -3.95
C ALA A 119 7.31 -7.30 -3.80
N THR A 120 8.17 -7.65 -2.84
CA THR A 120 9.37 -6.88 -2.50
C THR A 120 10.67 -7.41 -3.12
N GLY A 121 10.65 -8.55 -3.82
CA GLY A 121 11.83 -9.18 -4.41
C GLY A 121 11.58 -9.84 -5.78
N ASP A 122 12.67 -10.10 -6.49
CA ASP A 122 12.70 -10.81 -7.78
C ASP A 122 12.81 -12.33 -7.57
N GLY A 123 11.77 -12.98 -7.03
CA GLY A 123 11.64 -14.44 -7.09
C GLY A 123 11.73 -15.22 -5.78
N ASP A 124 12.03 -14.60 -4.63
CA ASP A 124 11.77 -15.21 -3.33
C ASP A 124 10.27 -15.07 -3.05
N GLY A 125 9.51 -16.11 -3.35
CA GLY A 125 8.06 -16.12 -3.15
C GLY A 125 7.66 -15.66 -1.75
N PHE A 126 6.48 -15.06 -1.62
CA PHE A 126 5.89 -14.74 -0.32
C PHE A 126 5.14 -15.94 0.24
N ASP A 127 5.01 -16.01 1.57
CA ASP A 127 4.16 -17.01 2.21
C ASP A 127 2.68 -16.76 1.85
N GLU A 128 2.05 -17.72 1.17
CA GLU A 128 0.66 -17.61 0.71
C GLU A 128 -0.34 -17.48 1.86
N GLY A 129 -0.08 -18.09 3.01
CA GLY A 129 -0.92 -18.00 4.20
C GLY A 129 -0.87 -16.60 4.82
N VAL A 130 0.32 -16.02 4.92
CA VAL A 130 0.52 -14.63 5.36
C VAL A 130 -0.10 -13.67 4.34
N ALA A 131 0.11 -13.89 3.05
CA ALA A 131 -0.46 -13.08 1.98
C ALA A 131 -1.99 -13.05 2.04
N ARG A 132 -2.64 -14.21 2.21
CA ARG A 132 -4.09 -14.29 2.39
C ARG A 132 -4.54 -13.52 3.62
N THR A 133 -3.87 -13.69 4.76
CA THR A 133 -4.21 -12.95 6.00
C THR A 133 -4.10 -11.44 5.81
N ILE A 134 -3.07 -10.97 5.09
CA ILE A 134 -2.92 -9.56 4.73
C ILE A 134 -4.09 -9.11 3.86
N ILE A 135 -4.37 -9.83 2.77
CA ILE A 135 -5.42 -9.47 1.82
C ILE A 135 -6.79 -9.45 2.50
N ASP A 136 -7.13 -10.46 3.29
CA ASP A 136 -8.39 -10.54 4.03
C ASP A 136 -8.57 -9.30 4.94
N SER A 137 -7.52 -8.90 5.66
CA SER A 137 -7.56 -7.71 6.53
C SER A 137 -7.80 -6.39 5.77
N LEU A 138 -7.45 -6.34 4.48
CA LEU A 138 -7.65 -5.17 3.62
C LEU A 138 -9.04 -5.19 2.97
N CYS A 139 -9.53 -6.37 2.59
CA CYS A 139 -10.84 -6.57 1.96
C CYS A 139 -12.02 -6.29 2.91
N ASP A 140 -11.79 -6.29 4.23
CA ASP A 140 -12.79 -5.84 5.20
C ASP A 140 -13.10 -4.34 5.10
N GLN A 141 -12.26 -3.57 4.39
CA GLN A 141 -12.47 -2.15 4.14
C GLN A 141 -13.06 -1.90 2.76
N GLN A 142 -13.92 -0.89 2.64
CA GLN A 142 -14.47 -0.46 1.36
C GLN A 142 -13.47 0.42 0.57
N VAL A 143 -12.27 -0.11 0.39
CA VAL A 143 -11.16 0.49 -0.36
C VAL A 143 -10.60 -0.59 -1.28
N ALA A 144 -10.40 -0.24 -2.55
CA ALA A 144 -9.89 -1.16 -3.55
C ALA A 144 -8.51 -1.70 -3.16
N VAL A 145 -8.30 -2.99 -3.36
CA VAL A 145 -7.03 -3.66 -3.12
C VAL A 145 -6.46 -4.08 -4.46
N TRP A 146 -5.29 -3.54 -4.79
CA TRP A 146 -4.54 -3.91 -5.98
C TRP A 146 -3.29 -4.69 -5.58
N PHE A 147 -2.98 -5.73 -6.35
CA PHE A 147 -1.71 -6.44 -6.27
C PHE A 147 -0.81 -6.08 -7.46
N THR A 148 0.49 -6.03 -7.25
CA THR A 148 1.48 -5.98 -8.32
C THR A 148 2.77 -6.70 -7.98
N ASP A 149 3.30 -7.42 -8.98
CA ASP A 149 4.61 -8.08 -8.94
C ASP A 149 5.72 -7.22 -9.59
N GLY A 150 5.42 -5.95 -9.91
CA GLY A 150 6.30 -5.05 -10.66
C GLY A 150 6.10 -5.10 -12.18
N SER A 151 5.54 -6.19 -12.73
CA SER A 151 5.27 -6.36 -14.17
C SER A 151 3.78 -6.20 -14.50
N LYS A 152 2.91 -6.73 -13.65
CA LYS A 152 1.46 -6.74 -13.81
C LYS A 152 0.80 -6.12 -12.59
N LYS A 153 -0.36 -5.51 -12.80
CA LYS A 153 -1.23 -5.00 -11.75
C LYS A 153 -2.60 -5.68 -11.87
N MET A 154 -3.09 -6.21 -10.77
CA MET A 154 -4.36 -6.95 -10.68
C MET A 154 -5.23 -6.34 -9.59
N LEU A 155 -6.54 -6.22 -9.84
CA LEU A 155 -7.51 -5.86 -8.82
C LEU A 155 -7.88 -7.13 -8.04
N LEU A 156 -7.65 -7.12 -6.74
CA LEU A 156 -8.04 -8.20 -5.83
C LEU A 156 -9.40 -7.94 -5.18
N HIS A 157 -9.73 -6.67 -4.92
CA HIS A 157 -10.98 -6.26 -4.29
C HIS A 157 -11.40 -4.88 -4.80
N PRO A 158 -12.68 -4.64 -5.15
CA PRO A 158 -13.80 -5.61 -5.12
C PRO A 158 -13.70 -6.71 -6.17
N GLU A 159 -14.63 -7.67 -6.14
CA GLU A 159 -14.77 -8.70 -7.17
C GLU A 159 -14.94 -8.08 -8.57
N SER A 160 -14.52 -8.80 -9.60
CA SER A 160 -14.37 -8.25 -10.96
C SER A 160 -15.69 -7.76 -11.58
N ASP A 161 -16.82 -8.38 -11.26
CA ASP A 161 -18.15 -8.01 -11.74
C ASP A 161 -18.64 -6.71 -11.07
N VAL A 162 -18.48 -6.59 -9.76
CA VAL A 162 -18.73 -5.36 -8.99
C VAL A 162 -17.83 -4.24 -9.51
N ALA A 163 -16.53 -4.50 -9.64
CA ALA A 163 -15.56 -3.53 -10.15
C ALA A 163 -15.94 -3.02 -11.54
N ARG A 164 -16.32 -3.92 -12.46
CA ARG A 164 -16.76 -3.55 -13.81
C ARG A 164 -17.96 -2.60 -13.76
N LEU A 165 -18.96 -2.92 -12.96
CA LEU A 165 -20.17 -2.09 -12.82
C LEU A 165 -19.86 -0.75 -12.17
N VAL A 166 -19.02 -0.71 -11.13
CA VAL A 166 -18.59 0.53 -10.48
C VAL A 166 -17.86 1.44 -11.47
N ILE A 167 -16.95 0.88 -12.26
CA ILE A 167 -16.16 1.64 -13.25
C ILE A 167 -17.02 2.11 -14.43
N SER A 168 -17.88 1.25 -14.98
CA SER A 168 -18.64 1.59 -16.20
C SER A 168 -19.86 2.47 -15.96
N GLY A 169 -20.38 2.50 -14.73
CA GLY A 169 -21.61 3.23 -14.40
C GLY A 169 -22.89 2.52 -14.84
N GLU A 170 -22.80 1.33 -15.45
CA GLU A 170 -23.96 0.55 -15.88
C GLU A 170 -24.90 0.19 -14.72
N PRO A 171 -26.22 0.04 -14.96
CA PRO A 171 -27.14 -0.45 -13.94
C PRO A 171 -26.69 -1.82 -13.40
N ALA A 172 -26.61 -1.93 -12.07
CA ALA A 172 -26.27 -3.20 -11.43
C ALA A 172 -27.50 -4.14 -11.39
N PRO A 173 -27.31 -5.45 -11.57
CA PRO A 173 -28.38 -6.42 -11.35
C PRO A 173 -28.79 -6.44 -9.87
N ALA A 174 -30.02 -6.87 -9.58
CA ALA A 174 -30.61 -6.77 -8.24
C ALA A 174 -29.73 -7.37 -7.12
N HIS A 175 -29.02 -8.47 -7.40
CA HIS A 175 -28.15 -9.14 -6.42
C HIS A 175 -26.84 -8.38 -6.12
N LEU A 176 -26.39 -7.46 -6.99
CA LEU A 176 -25.20 -6.63 -6.78
C LEU A 176 -25.53 -5.16 -6.50
N ALA A 177 -26.81 -4.77 -6.59
CA ALA A 177 -27.21 -3.37 -6.58
C ALA A 177 -26.77 -2.62 -5.31
N ALA A 178 -26.92 -3.25 -4.14
CA ALA A 178 -26.53 -2.66 -2.86
C ALA A 178 -25.02 -2.46 -2.77
N GLU A 179 -24.24 -3.49 -3.14
CA GLU A 179 -22.78 -3.44 -3.09
C GLU A 179 -22.22 -2.40 -4.07
N VAL A 180 -22.65 -2.42 -5.33
CA VAL A 180 -22.22 -1.45 -6.34
C VAL A 180 -22.57 -0.02 -5.93
N ALA A 181 -23.76 0.19 -5.34
CA ALA A 181 -24.16 1.51 -4.85
C ALA A 181 -23.26 1.99 -3.71
N ALA A 182 -22.91 1.11 -2.76
CA ALA A 182 -21.98 1.43 -1.68
C ALA A 182 -20.61 1.86 -2.24
N TRP A 183 -20.01 1.05 -3.13
CA TRP A 183 -18.74 1.38 -3.77
C TRP A 183 -18.77 2.73 -4.48
N ARG A 184 -19.81 2.99 -5.27
CA ARG A 184 -19.97 4.28 -5.97
C ARG A 184 -20.06 5.44 -5.00
N GLN A 185 -20.82 5.30 -3.91
CA GLN A 185 -20.96 6.34 -2.90
C GLN A 185 -19.61 6.67 -2.24
N GLN A 186 -18.87 5.64 -1.83
CA GLN A 186 -17.56 5.80 -1.20
C GLN A 186 -16.56 6.47 -2.15
N TYR A 187 -16.49 6.00 -3.40
CA TYR A 187 -15.54 6.55 -4.37
C TYR A 187 -15.93 7.93 -4.88
N ALA A 188 -17.22 8.28 -4.89
CA ALA A 188 -17.65 9.65 -5.10
C ALA A 188 -17.12 10.58 -3.99
N ALA A 189 -17.16 10.14 -2.73
CA ALA A 189 -16.62 10.91 -1.60
C ALA A 189 -15.11 11.10 -1.71
N PHE A 190 -14.35 10.07 -2.13
CA PHE A 190 -12.90 10.20 -2.36
C PHE A 190 -12.55 11.18 -3.48
N THR A 191 -13.38 11.31 -4.51
CA THR A 191 -13.11 12.24 -5.62
C THR A 191 -13.56 13.69 -5.34
N GLN A 192 -14.33 13.92 -4.28
CA GLN A 192 -14.84 15.25 -3.90
C GLN A 192 -14.05 15.90 -2.76
N ALA A 193 -13.09 15.18 -2.17
CA ALA A 193 -12.18 15.72 -1.17
C ALA A 193 -11.07 16.55 -1.86
N ASP A 194 -11.39 17.80 -2.19
CA ASP A 194 -10.43 18.82 -2.65
C ASP A 194 -9.50 19.30 -1.52
#